data_AF-A0A2N2LGJ3-F1
#
_entry.id   AF-A0A2N2LGJ3-F1
#
_cell.length_a   1.000
_cell.length_b   1.000
_cell.length_c   1.000
_cell.angle_alpha   90.00
_cell.angle_beta   90.00
_cell.angle_gamma   90.00
#
_symmetry.space_group_name_H-M   'P 1'
#
loop_
_entity.id
_entity.type
_entity.pdbx_description
1 polymer ?
#
loop_
_entity_poly.entity_id
_entity_poly.type
_entity_poly.pdbx_seq_one_letter_code
_entity_poly.pdbx_strand_id
1 'polypeptide(L)'
;MKKYALLVLILLPLILFAQTAIEESGDAEGTSYGIGGMVGSVTIGDNTYSQIRLMPEIVIWKFGFGLDIDLLIDSEGKVRKEDWDEARDIINKIYYIRFAQRRDPFYFKVGSIPDYTLGHGLIFDGYSNMLRYPEFRNIGGYVGVNTPYAGLGFEAFTHNVEKNEILAGRVHAKPLSLLSIPFFEKLIVGVNVGVDRNQFGKYEDKDGDDIPDVYDAFVDNAASWLDTDGDGVADDIDIDIDGDNALDDPTVNPFVEVQYPGIGNAGLTLDTDIVPDLAVPLGSDREIYIYSADYELPLIESRVFSLSHYAEYAMIRNYGSGFIFPGFGAKLFIFDANLEFRSFGDEFLPGYFDKLYDEQRSNVLYTDINGQQVYSLIAKEEILSSVKASMGWYGSVKANIANMIFLKIAYQDMYGEDVVTGKSIWGTLGVDPKIIPNLKEASVSYSQTNVEYIALNKLRSPSAEVSGRMAYGLSSNTFLVGKYTERYIDLDANGKIQGTDETVKSMTFGVEFKF
;
A
#
# COMPACT_ATOMS: atom_id res chain seq x y z
N MET A 1 -17.57 -22.12 8.18
CA MET A 1 -17.74 -21.77 6.75
C MET A 1 -18.38 -20.39 6.54
N LYS A 2 -19.43 -19.98 7.26
CA LYS A 2 -20.07 -18.65 7.06
C LYS A 2 -19.22 -17.44 7.49
N LYS A 3 -18.46 -17.52 8.59
CA LYS A 3 -17.61 -16.39 9.06
C LYS A 3 -16.45 -16.06 8.09
N TYR A 4 -15.79 -17.09 7.54
CA TYR A 4 -14.69 -16.90 6.57
C TYR A 4 -15.16 -16.35 5.22
N ALA A 5 -16.38 -16.67 4.78
CA ALA A 5 -16.93 -16.16 3.52
C ALA A 5 -17.20 -14.64 3.56
N LEU A 6 -17.62 -14.11 4.72
CA LEU A 6 -17.85 -12.67 4.92
C LEU A 6 -16.52 -11.89 4.95
N LEU A 7 -15.50 -12.46 5.58
CA LEU A 7 -14.14 -11.94 5.62
C LEU A 7 -13.51 -11.82 4.23
N VAL A 8 -13.68 -12.86 3.41
CA VAL A 8 -13.23 -12.87 2.01
C VAL A 8 -13.95 -11.78 1.21
N LEU A 9 -15.24 -11.49 1.47
CA LEU A 9 -15.99 -10.44 0.77
C LEU A 9 -15.58 -9.01 1.15
N ILE A 10 -15.21 -8.76 2.41
CA ILE A 10 -14.74 -7.44 2.88
C ILE A 10 -13.32 -7.15 2.36
N LEU A 11 -12.48 -8.18 2.25
CA LEU A 11 -11.08 -8.06 1.81
C LEU A 11 -10.91 -8.28 0.29
N LEU A 12 -11.90 -8.84 -0.42
CA LEU A 12 -11.86 -9.07 -1.87
C LEU A 12 -11.56 -7.78 -2.67
N PRO A 13 -12.20 -6.62 -2.37
CA PRO A 13 -11.90 -5.39 -3.07
C PRO A 13 -10.42 -5.03 -2.92
N LEU A 14 -9.85 -5.16 -1.70
CA LEU A 14 -8.45 -4.86 -1.38
C LEU A 14 -7.46 -5.81 -2.09
N ILE A 15 -7.78 -7.10 -2.18
CA ILE A 15 -6.99 -8.11 -2.92
C ILE A 15 -7.03 -7.82 -4.44
N LEU A 16 -8.20 -7.42 -4.96
CA LEU A 16 -8.35 -6.98 -6.35
C LEU A 16 -7.56 -5.69 -6.61
N PHE A 17 -7.50 -4.76 -5.65
CA PHE A 17 -6.73 -3.51 -5.74
C PHE A 17 -5.20 -3.74 -5.72
N ALA A 18 -4.70 -4.74 -4.98
CA ALA A 18 -3.28 -5.09 -4.93
C ALA A 18 -2.77 -5.52 -6.31
N GLN A 19 -3.61 -6.20 -7.11
CA GLN A 19 -3.24 -6.64 -8.45
C GLN A 19 -3.46 -5.58 -9.54
N THR A 20 -4.25 -4.52 -9.32
CA THR A 20 -4.41 -3.44 -10.32
C THR A 20 -3.23 -2.47 -10.34
N ALA A 21 -2.35 -2.49 -9.34
CA ALA A 21 -1.24 -1.56 -9.19
C ALA A 21 0.03 -1.99 -9.97
N ILE A 22 -0.06 -2.16 -11.29
CA ILE A 22 1.15 -2.02 -12.13
C ILE A 22 1.38 -0.53 -12.39
N GLU A 23 1.74 0.20 -11.34
CA GLU A 23 2.36 1.52 -11.45
C GLU A 23 3.74 1.50 -10.80
N GLU A 24 4.75 1.77 -11.63
CA GLU A 24 6.16 2.02 -11.32
C GLU A 24 7.06 0.87 -10.82
N SER A 25 6.71 -0.41 -11.03
CA SER A 25 7.71 -1.48 -10.89
C SER A 25 8.69 -1.47 -12.08
N GLY A 26 9.79 -0.73 -11.95
CA GLY A 26 10.93 -0.80 -12.88
C GLY A 26 11.80 0.45 -12.87
N ASP A 27 12.91 0.39 -12.12
CA ASP A 27 14.00 1.38 -12.09
C ASP A 27 13.50 2.85 -12.08
N ALA A 28 12.72 3.23 -11.06
CA ALA A 28 12.41 4.63 -10.77
C ALA A 28 13.58 5.37 -10.07
N GLU A 29 14.83 4.89 -10.18
CA GLU A 29 16.01 5.75 -10.01
C GLU A 29 16.29 6.59 -11.28
N GLY A 30 15.51 6.41 -12.35
CA GLY A 30 15.62 7.13 -13.61
C GLY A 30 14.42 8.03 -13.97
N THR A 31 13.41 8.17 -13.10
CA THR A 31 12.48 9.30 -13.23
C THR A 31 13.31 10.56 -13.00
N SER A 32 13.35 11.42 -14.02
CA SER A 32 13.76 12.80 -13.82
C SER A 32 12.83 13.39 -12.77
N TYR A 33 13.20 13.31 -11.49
CA TYR A 33 12.65 14.12 -10.41
C TYR A 33 13.03 15.57 -10.75
N GLY A 34 12.28 16.14 -11.70
CA GLY A 34 12.30 17.58 -11.95
C GLY A 34 11.79 18.27 -10.69
N ILE A 35 12.18 19.53 -10.48
CA ILE A 35 11.71 20.34 -9.36
C ILE A 35 10.18 20.43 -9.49
N GLY A 36 9.46 19.58 -8.76
CA GLY A 36 8.00 19.54 -8.78
C GLY A 36 7.48 20.66 -7.88
N GLY A 37 6.42 21.36 -8.27
CA GLY A 37 5.76 22.31 -7.39
C GLY A 37 4.25 22.26 -7.55
N MET A 38 3.51 22.70 -6.55
CA MET A 38 2.05 22.75 -6.61
C MET A 38 1.61 24.13 -6.17
N VAL A 39 0.86 24.84 -7.00
CA VAL A 39 0.14 26.04 -6.58
C VAL A 39 -1.35 25.73 -6.71
N GLY A 40 -2.09 25.87 -5.62
CA GLY A 40 -3.49 25.47 -5.60
C GLY A 40 -4.18 25.99 -4.36
N SER A 41 -5.34 25.41 -4.07
CA SER A 41 -6.02 25.61 -2.79
C SER A 41 -6.14 24.28 -2.07
N VAL A 42 -5.85 24.27 -0.77
CA VAL A 42 -6.07 23.12 0.11
C VAL A 42 -7.02 23.55 1.21
N THR A 43 -8.00 22.71 1.52
CA THR A 43 -8.89 22.91 2.66
C THR A 43 -8.39 22.00 3.79
N ILE A 44 -8.09 22.59 4.95
CA ILE A 44 -7.65 21.88 6.15
C ILE A 44 -8.62 22.26 7.26
N GLY A 45 -9.41 21.30 7.74
CA GLY A 45 -10.58 21.58 8.58
C GLY A 45 -11.58 22.48 7.84
N ASP A 46 -12.02 23.55 8.49
CA ASP A 46 -12.98 24.52 7.93
C ASP A 46 -12.33 25.67 7.13
N ASN A 47 -10.99 25.70 7.03
CA ASN A 47 -10.27 26.81 6.41
C ASN A 47 -9.66 26.41 5.05
N THR A 48 -9.89 27.24 4.03
CA THR A 48 -9.25 27.10 2.72
C THR A 48 -8.02 28.00 2.62
N TYR A 49 -6.88 27.40 2.29
CA TYR A 49 -5.60 28.06 2.10
C TYR A 49 -5.21 28.06 0.63
N SER A 50 -4.60 29.15 0.16
CA SER A 50 -3.80 29.14 -1.06
C SER A 50 -2.45 28.46 -0.75
N GLN A 51 -2.15 27.37 -1.44
CA GLN A 51 -0.92 26.60 -1.28
C GLN A 51 0.08 26.96 -2.37
N ILE A 52 1.35 27.14 -1.99
CA ILE A 52 2.51 27.12 -2.89
C ILE A 52 3.48 26.08 -2.34
N ARG A 53 3.73 25.01 -3.08
CA ARG A 53 4.58 23.88 -2.70
C ARG A 53 5.70 23.70 -3.72
N LEU A 54 6.89 23.36 -3.24
CA LEU A 54 8.12 23.20 -4.01
C LEU A 54 8.86 21.96 -3.50
N MET A 55 9.22 21.07 -4.40
CA MET A 55 9.93 19.83 -4.13
C MET A 55 11.26 19.77 -4.89
N PRO A 56 12.24 20.63 -4.57
CA PRO A 56 13.53 20.60 -5.25
C PRO A 56 14.36 19.39 -4.79
N GLU A 57 15.14 18.83 -5.71
CA GLU A 57 16.21 17.89 -5.40
C GLU A 57 17.57 18.59 -5.57
N ILE A 58 18.35 18.60 -4.49
CA ILE A 58 19.71 19.14 -4.48
C ILE A 58 20.68 17.98 -4.41
N VAL A 59 21.43 17.75 -5.48
CA VAL A 59 22.49 16.72 -5.52
C VAL A 59 23.85 17.38 -5.39
N ILE A 60 24.58 17.05 -4.32
CA ILE A 60 25.95 17.50 -4.08
C ILE A 60 26.82 16.27 -3.88
N TRP A 61 27.72 16.03 -4.84
CA TRP A 61 28.53 14.80 -4.89
C TRP A 61 27.64 13.54 -4.90
N LYS A 62 27.76 12.68 -3.89
CA LYS A 62 26.92 11.49 -3.72
C LYS A 62 25.69 11.75 -2.85
N PHE A 63 25.57 12.93 -2.22
CA PHE A 63 24.39 13.26 -1.43
C PHE A 63 23.28 13.79 -2.32
N GLY A 64 22.06 13.30 -2.10
CA GLY A 64 20.83 13.86 -2.67
C GLY A 64 19.92 14.30 -1.53
N PHE A 65 19.47 15.55 -1.58
CA PHE A 65 18.51 16.13 -0.64
C PHE A 65 17.23 16.45 -1.40
N GLY A 66 16.21 15.63 -1.20
CA GLY A 66 14.85 15.95 -1.63
C GLY A 66 14.20 16.81 -0.56
N LEU A 67 13.68 17.97 -0.93
CA LEU A 67 12.87 18.81 -0.06
C LEU A 67 11.41 18.75 -0.48
N ASP A 68 10.52 19.09 0.43
CA ASP A 68 9.11 19.32 0.19
C ASP A 68 8.64 20.51 1.02
N ILE A 69 8.71 21.68 0.41
CA ILE A 69 8.46 22.97 1.05
C ILE A 69 7.11 23.48 0.59
N ASP A 70 6.14 23.57 1.50
CA ASP A 70 4.84 24.19 1.24
C ASP A 70 4.59 25.42 2.10
N LEU A 71 3.96 26.41 1.47
CA LEU A 71 3.51 27.67 2.04
C LEU A 71 2.01 27.74 1.89
N LEU A 72 1.30 27.70 3.01
CA LEU A 72 -0.15 27.84 3.08
C LEU A 72 -0.49 29.27 3.48
N ILE A 73 -1.31 29.95 2.69
CA ILE A 73 -1.70 31.35 2.86
C ILE A 73 -3.21 31.41 3.05
N ASP A 74 -3.68 31.97 4.16
CA ASP A 74 -5.10 32.10 4.46
C ASP A 74 -5.80 33.17 3.58
N SER A 75 -7.11 33.33 3.76
CA SER A 75 -7.92 34.32 3.04
C SER A 75 -7.56 35.78 3.37
N GLU A 76 -6.87 36.03 4.49
CA GLU A 76 -6.34 37.33 4.90
C GLU A 76 -4.92 37.60 4.36
N GLY A 77 -4.32 36.64 3.66
CA GLY A 77 -2.97 36.74 3.11
C GLY A 77 -1.86 36.43 4.12
N LYS A 78 -2.16 35.81 5.27
CA LYS A 78 -1.15 35.40 6.26
C LYS A 78 -0.71 33.97 6.00
N VAL A 79 0.59 33.73 6.15
CA VAL A 79 1.16 32.37 6.10
C VAL A 79 0.78 31.63 7.38
N ARG A 80 0.29 30.40 7.23
CA ARG A 80 0.02 29.47 8.33
C ARG A 80 1.32 29.20 9.08
N LYS A 81 1.40 29.67 10.32
CA LYS A 81 2.65 29.67 11.10
C LYS A 81 2.95 28.31 11.72
N GLU A 82 1.90 27.56 11.99
CA GLU A 82 1.89 26.22 12.56
C GLU A 82 2.63 25.19 11.69
N ASP A 83 2.98 25.54 10.45
CA ASP A 83 3.76 24.70 9.54
C ASP A 83 5.27 25.02 9.56
N TRP A 84 5.71 25.93 10.44
CA TRP A 84 7.04 26.55 10.41
C TRP A 84 7.61 26.94 11.78
N ASP A 85 6.84 26.81 12.86
CA ASP A 85 7.21 27.32 14.19
C ASP A 85 7.93 26.28 15.06
N GLU A 86 7.73 24.98 14.84
CA GLU A 86 8.46 23.93 15.53
C GLU A 86 9.60 23.32 14.70
N ALA A 87 10.61 22.77 15.40
CA ALA A 87 11.71 22.06 14.74
C ALA A 87 11.24 20.83 13.96
N ARG A 88 10.14 20.18 14.41
CA ARG A 88 9.53 19.03 13.73
C ARG A 88 8.94 19.44 12.38
N ASP A 89 8.38 20.64 12.26
CA ASP A 89 7.80 21.13 11.01
C ASP A 89 8.85 21.38 9.94
N ILE A 90 10.03 21.87 10.36
CA ILE A 90 11.19 22.04 9.47
C ILE A 90 11.68 20.68 8.97
N ILE A 91 11.72 19.66 9.85
CA ILE A 91 12.08 18.28 9.47
C ILE A 91 11.06 17.71 8.48
N ASN A 92 9.76 18.02 8.65
CA ASN A 92 8.71 17.59 7.73
C ASN A 92 8.89 18.16 6.31
N LYS A 93 9.66 19.25 6.14
CA LYS A 93 10.03 19.78 4.81
C LYS A 93 11.16 19.02 4.13
N ILE A 94 11.76 18.03 4.79
CA ILE A 94 12.76 17.14 4.19
C ILE A 94 12.02 15.93 3.63
N TYR A 95 11.95 15.83 2.30
CA TYR A 95 11.32 14.73 1.61
C TYR A 95 12.18 13.46 1.67
N TYR A 96 13.48 13.59 1.42
CA TYR A 96 14.45 12.55 1.76
C TYR A 96 15.89 13.08 1.81
N ILE A 97 16.75 12.31 2.47
CA ILE A 97 18.21 12.43 2.38
C ILE A 97 18.75 11.10 1.87
N ARG A 98 19.56 11.13 0.82
CA ARG A 98 20.21 9.97 0.21
C ARG A 98 21.71 10.18 0.15
N PHE A 99 22.45 9.09 0.34
CA PHE A 99 23.86 9.00 -0.04
C PHE A 99 24.05 7.84 -1.02
N ALA A 100 24.61 8.14 -2.19
CA ALA A 100 24.93 7.20 -3.26
C ALA A 100 23.71 6.43 -3.80
N GLN A 101 23.91 5.53 -4.77
CA GLN A 101 22.86 4.65 -5.32
C GLN A 101 22.96 3.25 -4.72
N ARG A 102 21.89 2.44 -4.79
CA ARG A 102 21.87 1.07 -4.20
C ARG A 102 22.95 0.11 -4.72
N ARG A 103 23.59 0.43 -5.85
CA ARG A 103 24.72 -0.34 -6.43
C ARG A 103 26.10 0.13 -5.97
N ASP A 104 26.20 1.27 -5.28
CA ASP A 104 27.46 1.79 -4.76
C ASP A 104 27.97 0.96 -3.56
N PRO A 105 29.27 1.06 -3.21
CA PRO A 105 29.83 0.26 -2.10
C PRO A 105 29.22 0.52 -0.73
N PHE A 106 28.73 1.74 -0.49
CA PHE A 106 27.94 2.10 0.69
C PHE A 106 26.90 3.12 0.24
N TYR A 107 25.67 2.93 0.67
CA TYR A 107 24.56 3.81 0.34
C TYR A 107 23.53 3.81 1.47
N PHE A 108 22.76 4.89 1.55
CA PHE A 108 21.57 4.94 2.38
C PHE A 108 20.55 5.93 1.80
N LYS A 109 19.30 5.77 2.20
CA LYS A 109 18.24 6.76 2.00
C LYS A 109 17.36 6.80 3.24
N VAL A 110 16.97 7.97 3.69
CA VAL A 110 16.03 8.20 4.80
C VAL A 110 14.99 9.23 4.37
N GLY A 111 13.72 9.01 4.71
CA GLY A 111 12.57 9.83 4.32
C GLY A 111 11.54 9.04 3.50
N SER A 112 11.06 9.62 2.42
CA SER A 112 10.07 9.01 1.54
C SER A 112 10.68 7.94 0.61
N ILE A 113 10.11 6.74 0.66
CA ILE A 113 10.49 5.58 -0.14
C ILE A 113 9.31 5.23 -1.06
N PRO A 114 9.36 5.65 -2.34
CA PRO A 114 8.23 5.49 -3.26
C PRO A 114 8.04 4.04 -3.73
N ASP A 115 9.12 3.27 -3.76
CA ASP A 115 9.18 1.89 -4.24
C ASP A 115 10.32 1.15 -3.54
N TYR A 116 10.01 -0.05 -3.04
CA TYR A 116 10.97 -0.98 -2.44
C TYR A 116 10.60 -2.43 -2.78
N THR A 117 11.46 -3.08 -3.56
CA THR A 117 11.34 -4.49 -3.95
C THR A 117 12.55 -5.29 -3.49
N LEU A 118 12.31 -6.50 -2.99
CA LEU A 118 13.35 -7.49 -2.66
C LEU A 118 13.29 -8.69 -3.61
N GLY A 119 14.46 -9.24 -3.95
CA GLY A 119 14.57 -10.34 -4.89
C GLY A 119 13.88 -10.00 -6.23
N HIS A 120 12.94 -10.84 -6.63
CA HIS A 120 12.06 -10.71 -7.78
C HIS A 120 10.60 -10.47 -7.36
N GLY A 121 10.37 -9.94 -6.15
CA GLY A 121 9.06 -9.48 -5.71
C GLY A 121 8.20 -10.51 -4.97
N LEU A 122 8.73 -11.66 -4.56
CA LEU A 122 7.91 -12.62 -3.80
C LEU A 122 7.59 -12.18 -2.37
N ILE A 123 8.40 -11.30 -1.76
CA ILE A 123 8.16 -10.75 -0.41
C ILE A 123 7.68 -9.30 -0.46
N PHE A 124 8.59 -8.40 -0.86
CA PHE A 124 8.33 -6.98 -1.06
C PHE A 124 8.23 -6.73 -2.55
N ASP A 125 7.08 -6.24 -3.02
CA ASP A 125 6.82 -5.93 -4.42
C ASP A 125 6.27 -4.50 -4.53
N GLY A 126 7.18 -3.55 -4.77
CA GLY A 126 6.83 -2.14 -4.90
C GLY A 126 6.27 -1.52 -3.61
N TYR A 127 6.70 -1.99 -2.44
CA TYR A 127 6.27 -1.42 -1.16
C TYR A 127 6.61 0.08 -1.10
N SER A 128 5.69 0.86 -0.52
CA SER A 128 5.83 2.30 -0.44
C SER A 128 5.36 2.79 0.91
N ASN A 129 6.21 3.53 1.64
CA ASN A 129 5.79 4.18 2.88
C ASN A 129 5.03 5.50 2.63
N MET A 130 4.68 5.77 1.37
CA MET A 130 4.16 7.03 0.90
C MET A 130 2.66 7.03 0.60
N LEU A 131 1.95 5.92 0.85
CA LEU A 131 0.58 5.77 0.39
C LEU A 131 -0.37 6.84 0.95
N ARG A 132 -0.17 7.24 2.21
CA ARG A 132 -0.94 8.29 2.89
C ARG A 132 -0.34 9.69 2.76
N TYR A 133 0.68 9.87 1.92
CA TYR A 133 1.28 11.17 1.68
C TYR A 133 0.33 12.06 0.87
N PRO A 134 0.19 13.37 1.17
CA PRO A 134 0.99 14.16 2.13
C PRO A 134 0.42 14.23 3.55
N GLU A 135 -0.74 13.64 3.81
CA GLU A 135 -1.45 13.72 5.10
C GLU A 135 -0.64 13.08 6.23
N PHE A 136 -0.12 11.86 5.99
CA PHE A 136 0.80 11.19 6.90
C PHE A 136 2.19 11.06 6.25
N ARG A 137 3.21 11.59 6.93
CA ARG A 137 4.61 11.57 6.45
C ARG A 137 5.42 10.51 7.21
N ASN A 138 5.39 9.28 6.70
CA ASN A 138 6.30 8.25 7.20
C ASN A 138 7.75 8.55 6.80
N ILE A 139 8.66 8.48 7.78
CA ILE A 139 10.09 8.65 7.57
C ILE A 139 10.72 7.25 7.55
N GLY A 140 10.78 6.62 6.39
CA GLY A 140 11.40 5.30 6.22
C GLY A 140 12.88 5.41 5.90
N GLY A 141 13.50 4.28 5.62
CA GLY A 141 14.86 4.29 5.11
C GLY A 141 15.45 2.92 4.81
N TYR A 142 16.53 2.93 4.05
CA TYR A 142 17.40 1.78 3.86
C TYR A 142 18.86 2.17 3.99
N VAL A 143 19.69 1.20 4.34
CA VAL A 143 21.14 1.30 4.35
C VAL A 143 21.72 0.01 3.79
N GLY A 144 22.75 0.12 2.95
CA GLY A 144 23.40 -1.05 2.39
C GLY A 144 24.88 -0.87 2.11
N VAL A 145 25.56 -2.01 2.02
CA VAL A 145 26.99 -2.15 1.74
C VAL A 145 27.15 -3.18 0.62
N ASN A 146 27.91 -2.83 -0.40
CA ASN A 146 28.31 -3.74 -1.46
C ASN A 146 29.84 -3.82 -1.52
N THR A 147 30.39 -5.02 -1.50
CA THR A 147 31.83 -5.24 -1.55
C THR A 147 32.24 -5.84 -2.88
N PRO A 148 33.42 -5.49 -3.41
CA PRO A 148 33.96 -6.15 -4.59
C PRO A 148 34.39 -7.60 -4.30
N TYR A 149 34.59 -7.97 -3.03
CA TYR A 149 35.06 -9.29 -2.63
C TYR A 149 33.93 -10.30 -2.75
N ALA A 150 34.03 -11.17 -3.77
CA ALA A 150 33.01 -12.16 -4.11
C ALA A 150 31.59 -11.56 -4.24
N GLY A 151 31.48 -10.28 -4.59
CA GLY A 151 30.20 -9.58 -4.70
C GLY A 151 29.33 -9.64 -3.44
N LEU A 152 29.93 -9.75 -2.24
CA LEU A 152 29.17 -9.77 -0.99
C LEU A 152 28.49 -8.42 -0.77
N GLY A 153 27.19 -8.43 -0.49
CA GLY A 153 26.47 -7.23 -0.11
C GLY A 153 25.35 -7.50 0.90
N PHE A 154 24.98 -6.44 1.61
CA PHE A 154 23.96 -6.42 2.65
C PHE A 154 23.10 -5.17 2.50
N GLU A 155 21.81 -5.29 2.75
CA GLU A 155 20.88 -4.17 2.86
C GLU A 155 19.90 -4.42 4.01
N ALA A 156 19.56 -3.35 4.74
CA ALA A 156 18.47 -3.31 5.71
C ALA A 156 17.53 -2.15 5.38
N PHE A 157 16.24 -2.36 5.64
CA PHE A 157 15.17 -1.42 5.37
C PHE A 157 14.20 -1.34 6.56
N THR A 158 13.63 -0.15 6.77
CA THR A 158 12.51 0.10 7.66
C THR A 158 11.52 1.04 6.97
N HIS A 159 10.22 0.78 7.13
CA HIS A 159 9.19 1.67 6.60
C HIS A 159 9.10 3.02 7.34
N ASN A 160 9.47 3.01 8.62
CA ASN A 160 9.41 4.15 9.53
C ASN A 160 10.50 4.01 10.59
N VAL A 161 11.43 4.97 10.68
CA VAL A 161 12.59 4.95 11.58
C VAL A 161 12.24 5.12 13.06
N GLU A 162 11.03 5.58 13.37
CA GLU A 162 10.50 5.71 14.73
C GLU A 162 9.76 4.44 15.12
N LYS A 163 8.68 4.09 14.41
CA LYS A 163 7.85 2.91 14.70
C LYS A 163 8.59 1.58 14.46
N ASN A 164 9.39 1.50 13.41
CA ASN A 164 10.19 0.33 13.01
C ASN A 164 9.42 -1.01 12.87
N GLU A 165 8.09 -0.99 12.73
CA GLU A 165 7.25 -2.19 12.66
C GLU A 165 7.55 -3.06 11.45
N ILE A 166 7.53 -2.49 10.24
CA ILE A 166 7.84 -3.18 8.99
C ILE A 166 9.33 -3.03 8.67
N LEU A 167 10.02 -4.17 8.59
CA LEU A 167 11.45 -4.29 8.39
C LEU A 167 11.76 -5.24 7.23
N ALA A 168 12.86 -5.00 6.54
CA ALA A 168 13.36 -5.92 5.53
C ALA A 168 14.88 -6.02 5.55
N GLY A 169 15.42 -7.15 5.08
CA GLY A 169 16.85 -7.38 4.99
C GLY A 169 17.23 -8.28 3.83
N ARG A 170 18.38 -8.02 3.22
CA ARG A 170 18.96 -8.82 2.14
C ARG A 170 20.44 -9.06 2.38
N VAL A 171 20.89 -10.29 2.17
CA VAL A 171 22.31 -10.64 2.01
C VAL A 171 22.48 -11.30 0.65
N HIS A 172 23.47 -10.89 -0.12
CA HIS A 172 23.76 -11.49 -1.42
C HIS A 172 25.26 -11.68 -1.66
N ALA A 173 25.61 -12.60 -2.57
CA ALA A 173 26.99 -12.97 -2.88
C ALA A 173 27.12 -13.48 -4.33
N LYS A 174 28.36 -13.53 -4.83
CA LYS A 174 28.78 -14.20 -6.06
C LYS A 174 29.72 -15.37 -5.74
N PRO A 175 29.19 -16.51 -5.24
CA PRO A 175 30.00 -17.59 -4.66
C PRO A 175 30.97 -18.24 -5.66
N LEU A 176 30.62 -18.21 -6.95
CA LEU A 176 31.41 -18.83 -8.01
C LEU A 176 32.36 -17.86 -8.72
N SER A 177 32.40 -16.58 -8.31
CA SER A 177 33.25 -15.54 -8.92
C SER A 177 34.75 -15.85 -8.84
N LEU A 178 35.17 -16.68 -7.89
CA LEU A 178 36.56 -17.10 -7.71
C LEU A 178 36.93 -18.36 -8.51
N LEU A 179 35.95 -19.08 -9.07
CA LEU A 179 36.15 -20.41 -9.66
C LEU A 179 36.39 -20.42 -11.17
N SER A 180 36.44 -19.25 -11.84
CA SER A 180 36.69 -19.11 -13.31
C SER A 180 35.86 -20.05 -14.19
N ILE A 181 34.68 -20.48 -13.73
CA ILE A 181 33.74 -21.29 -14.50
C ILE A 181 32.97 -20.34 -15.43
N PRO A 182 33.08 -20.49 -16.76
CA PRO A 182 32.38 -19.62 -17.70
C PRO A 182 30.87 -19.54 -17.41
N PHE A 183 30.29 -18.35 -17.59
CA PHE A 183 28.89 -18.00 -17.28
C PHE A 183 28.55 -17.96 -15.79
N PHE A 184 29.00 -18.95 -15.01
CA PHE A 184 28.66 -19.07 -13.58
C PHE A 184 29.43 -18.13 -12.66
N GLU A 185 30.57 -17.56 -13.09
CA GLU A 185 31.31 -16.56 -12.31
C GLU A 185 30.49 -15.29 -11.97
N LYS A 186 29.40 -15.06 -12.71
CA LYS A 186 28.48 -13.94 -12.53
C LYS A 186 27.22 -14.29 -11.72
N LEU A 187 27.05 -15.55 -11.33
CA LEU A 187 25.91 -16.02 -10.54
C LEU A 187 25.83 -15.22 -9.24
N ILE A 188 24.73 -14.50 -9.06
CA ILE A 188 24.36 -13.85 -7.80
C ILE A 188 23.40 -14.79 -7.08
N VAL A 189 23.62 -14.99 -5.78
CA VAL A 189 22.67 -15.66 -4.89
C VAL A 189 22.32 -14.72 -3.75
N GLY A 190 21.05 -14.72 -3.35
CA GLY A 190 20.52 -13.85 -2.31
C GLY A 190 19.67 -14.62 -1.31
N VAL A 191 19.64 -14.13 -0.07
CA VAL A 191 18.64 -14.48 0.93
C VAL A 191 18.03 -13.20 1.47
N ASN A 192 16.72 -13.23 1.68
CA ASN A 192 15.92 -12.07 2.05
C ASN A 192 15.01 -12.41 3.23
N VAL A 193 14.70 -11.40 4.03
CA VAL A 193 13.72 -11.48 5.11
C VAL A 193 12.83 -10.23 5.09
N GLY A 194 11.54 -10.42 5.33
CA GLY A 194 10.57 -9.38 5.59
C GLY A 194 9.81 -9.65 6.88
N VAL A 195 9.58 -8.61 7.67
CA VAL A 195 8.91 -8.72 8.97
C VAL A 195 7.92 -7.56 9.12
N ASP A 196 6.73 -7.85 9.61
CA ASP A 196 5.90 -6.87 10.33
C ASP A 196 5.85 -7.32 11.78
N ARG A 197 6.31 -6.46 12.70
CA ARG A 197 6.34 -6.74 14.13
C ARG A 197 5.00 -6.49 14.83
N ASN A 198 4.10 -5.72 14.21
CA ASN A 198 2.78 -5.47 14.77
C ASN A 198 1.80 -5.11 13.66
N GLN A 199 1.09 -6.10 13.12
CA GLN A 199 0.11 -5.87 12.04
C GLN A 199 -1.04 -4.93 12.43
N PHE A 200 -1.30 -4.70 13.72
CA PHE A 200 -2.31 -3.75 14.19
C PHE A 200 -1.77 -2.32 14.40
N GLY A 201 -0.46 -2.09 14.25
CA GLY A 201 0.19 -0.78 14.42
C GLY A 201 -0.26 0.32 13.43
N LYS A 202 -1.20 0.00 12.53
CA LYS A 202 -1.95 0.97 11.74
C LYS A 202 -2.85 1.84 12.62
N TYR A 203 -3.44 1.27 13.67
CA TYR A 203 -4.37 1.94 14.57
C TYR A 203 -3.62 2.44 15.80
N GLU A 204 -3.97 3.65 16.24
CA GLU A 204 -3.40 4.26 17.45
C GLU A 204 -4.24 3.85 18.66
N ASP A 205 -3.59 3.89 19.81
CA ASP A 205 -4.16 3.75 21.15
C ASP A 205 -3.50 4.88 21.95
N LYS A 206 -4.22 5.99 22.08
CA LYS A 206 -3.64 7.25 22.55
C LYS A 206 -3.53 7.31 24.07
N ASP A 207 -4.48 6.73 24.78
CA ASP A 207 -4.54 6.76 26.25
C ASP A 207 -3.95 5.49 26.91
N GLY A 208 -3.69 4.45 26.11
CA GLY A 208 -2.92 3.27 26.49
C GLY A 208 -3.73 2.22 27.25
N ASP A 209 -5.03 2.12 26.98
CA ASP A 209 -5.93 1.12 27.59
C ASP A 209 -6.04 -0.20 26.79
N ASP A 210 -5.24 -0.34 25.73
CA ASP A 210 -5.25 -1.43 24.75
C ASP A 210 -6.50 -1.45 23.83
N ILE A 211 -7.38 -0.45 23.86
CA ILE A 211 -8.50 -0.27 22.94
C ILE A 211 -8.10 0.71 21.83
N PRO A 212 -8.13 0.31 20.56
CA PRO A 212 -7.85 1.21 19.44
C PRO A 212 -8.80 2.40 19.34
N ASP A 213 -8.24 3.59 19.16
CA ASP A 213 -8.96 4.88 18.97
C ASP A 213 -10.05 4.82 17.88
N VAL A 214 -9.95 3.89 16.93
CA VAL A 214 -10.91 3.75 15.82
C VAL A 214 -12.27 3.21 16.26
N TYR A 215 -12.36 2.58 17.43
CA TYR A 215 -13.62 2.15 18.04
C TYR A 215 -13.68 2.39 19.55
N ASP A 216 -12.77 3.20 20.08
CA ASP A 216 -12.86 3.76 21.42
C ASP A 216 -13.70 5.05 21.37
N ALA A 217 -14.80 5.07 22.11
CA ALA A 217 -15.67 6.24 22.21
C ALA A 217 -15.02 7.40 23.00
N PHE A 218 -14.04 7.12 23.86
CA PHE A 218 -13.39 8.06 24.77
C PHE A 218 -11.86 8.02 24.71
N VAL A 219 -11.29 8.22 23.51
CA VAL A 219 -9.85 8.21 23.13
C VAL A 219 -8.83 8.97 24.01
N ASP A 220 -9.27 9.68 25.04
CA ASP A 220 -8.44 10.43 25.98
C ASP A 220 -8.61 9.94 27.44
N ASN A 221 -9.35 8.85 27.66
CA ASN A 221 -9.74 8.33 28.96
C ASN A 221 -9.59 6.81 29.05
N ALA A 222 -8.41 6.36 29.49
CA ALA A 222 -8.07 4.95 29.64
C ALA A 222 -8.93 4.12 30.63
N ALA A 223 -9.94 4.72 31.25
CA ALA A 223 -10.87 4.02 32.14
C ALA A 223 -12.20 3.64 31.46
N SER A 224 -12.54 4.26 30.33
CA SER A 224 -13.84 4.12 29.66
C SER A 224 -13.64 4.10 28.16
N TRP A 225 -14.30 3.19 27.43
CA TRP A 225 -14.09 3.07 25.98
C TRP A 225 -15.35 2.71 25.18
N LEU A 226 -16.47 2.40 25.85
CA LEU A 226 -17.77 2.07 25.23
C LEU A 226 -18.82 3.12 25.56
N ASP A 227 -19.64 3.42 24.56
CA ASP A 227 -20.84 4.25 24.58
C ASP A 227 -21.87 3.53 23.70
N THR A 228 -22.63 2.60 24.30
CA THR A 228 -23.49 1.64 23.59
C THR A 228 -24.65 2.32 22.87
N ASP A 229 -25.25 3.36 23.47
CA ASP A 229 -26.39 4.08 22.89
C ASP A 229 -25.99 5.36 22.11
N GLY A 230 -24.73 5.80 22.26
CA GLY A 230 -24.14 6.92 21.55
C GLY A 230 -24.55 8.29 22.10
N ASP A 231 -24.95 8.37 23.37
CA ASP A 231 -25.39 9.61 24.01
C ASP A 231 -24.22 10.49 24.55
N GLY A 232 -23.01 9.93 24.58
CA GLY A 232 -21.78 10.56 25.06
C GLY A 232 -21.46 10.31 26.54
N VAL A 233 -22.23 9.47 27.22
CA VAL A 233 -21.94 8.92 28.55
C VAL A 233 -21.33 7.53 28.38
N ALA A 234 -20.28 7.23 29.15
CA ALA A 234 -19.65 5.92 29.04
C ALA A 234 -20.47 4.85 29.75
N ASP A 235 -20.52 3.65 29.19
CA ASP A 235 -21.29 2.51 29.73
C ASP A 235 -20.99 2.23 31.22
N ASP A 236 -19.76 2.49 31.68
CA ASP A 236 -19.35 2.24 33.07
C ASP A 236 -19.91 3.25 34.09
N ILE A 237 -20.41 4.38 33.60
CA ILE A 237 -21.05 5.45 34.37
C ILE A 237 -22.45 5.83 33.85
N ASP A 238 -23.02 5.02 32.98
CA ASP A 238 -24.39 5.16 32.52
C ASP A 238 -25.37 4.41 33.42
N ILE A 239 -26.58 4.93 33.55
CA ILE A 239 -27.70 4.31 34.24
C ILE A 239 -28.74 3.69 33.29
N ASP A 240 -28.60 3.89 31.98
CA ASP A 240 -29.49 3.43 30.90
C ASP A 240 -28.60 3.08 29.68
N ILE A 241 -27.82 1.99 29.79
CA ILE A 241 -26.73 1.68 28.84
C ILE A 241 -27.20 1.52 27.39
N ASP A 242 -28.42 1.03 27.15
CA ASP A 242 -28.95 0.79 25.79
C ASP A 242 -29.91 1.88 25.29
N GLY A 243 -30.11 2.94 26.09
CA GLY A 243 -30.82 4.16 25.71
C GLY A 243 -32.32 3.96 25.45
N ASP A 244 -32.93 2.93 26.04
CA ASP A 244 -34.35 2.61 25.82
C ASP A 244 -35.31 3.47 26.68
N ASN A 245 -34.76 4.35 27.53
CA ASN A 245 -35.44 5.20 28.51
C ASN A 245 -36.02 4.43 29.72
N ALA A 246 -35.55 3.22 29.98
CA ALA A 246 -35.78 2.50 31.22
C ALA A 246 -34.50 2.48 32.07
N LEU A 247 -34.66 2.63 33.38
CA LEU A 247 -33.51 2.57 34.28
C LEU A 247 -33.04 1.13 34.42
N ASP A 248 -31.75 0.90 34.20
CA ASP A 248 -31.12 -0.41 34.31
C ASP A 248 -31.28 -1.01 35.72
N ASP A 249 -31.38 -2.33 35.79
CA ASP A 249 -31.40 -3.06 37.04
C ASP A 249 -29.97 -3.21 37.61
N PRO A 250 -29.75 -2.90 38.90
CA PRO A 250 -28.47 -3.07 39.59
C PRO A 250 -27.77 -4.43 39.44
N THR A 251 -28.51 -5.48 39.09
CA THR A 251 -27.96 -6.83 38.89
C THR A 251 -27.17 -6.97 37.59
N VAL A 252 -27.45 -6.13 36.59
CA VAL A 252 -26.77 -6.11 35.29
C VAL A 252 -25.94 -4.84 35.10
N ASN A 253 -26.35 -3.72 35.72
CA ASN A 253 -25.59 -2.47 35.79
C ASN A 253 -25.33 -2.05 37.25
N PRO A 254 -24.19 -2.43 37.86
CA PRO A 254 -23.88 -2.08 39.24
C PRO A 254 -23.75 -0.56 39.51
N PHE A 255 -23.52 0.26 38.49
CA PHE A 255 -23.41 1.72 38.64
C PHE A 255 -24.73 2.35 39.10
N VAL A 256 -25.88 1.78 38.68
CA VAL A 256 -27.21 2.22 39.14
C VAL A 256 -27.36 2.16 40.66
N GLU A 257 -26.81 1.14 41.34
CA GLU A 257 -26.86 1.05 42.81
C GLU A 257 -25.93 2.07 43.49
N VAL A 258 -24.82 2.43 42.84
CA VAL A 258 -23.92 3.49 43.32
C VAL A 258 -24.64 4.84 43.27
N GLN A 259 -25.36 5.11 42.18
CA GLN A 259 -26.08 6.36 41.98
C GLN A 259 -27.39 6.43 42.78
N TYR A 260 -28.11 5.31 42.89
CA TYR A 260 -29.39 5.17 43.60
C TYR A 260 -29.39 4.01 44.61
N PRO A 261 -28.75 4.15 45.78
CA PRO A 261 -28.65 3.08 46.75
C PRO A 261 -30.01 2.53 47.21
N GLY A 262 -30.19 1.22 47.13
CA GLY A 262 -31.39 0.48 47.54
C GLY A 262 -32.50 0.42 46.48
N ILE A 263 -32.25 0.89 45.26
CA ILE A 263 -33.27 0.96 44.21
C ILE A 263 -33.80 -0.40 43.77
N GLY A 264 -32.95 -1.44 43.79
CA GLY A 264 -33.38 -2.82 43.51
C GLY A 264 -34.43 -3.38 44.49
N ASN A 265 -34.61 -2.75 45.67
CA ASN A 265 -35.64 -3.12 46.65
C ASN A 265 -36.83 -2.13 46.69
N ALA A 266 -36.85 -1.12 45.82
CA ALA A 266 -37.86 -0.06 45.82
C ALA A 266 -39.22 -0.48 45.23
N GLY A 267 -39.32 -1.70 44.67
CA GLY A 267 -40.54 -2.20 44.01
C GLY A 267 -40.83 -1.53 42.66
N LEU A 268 -39.81 -0.98 42.02
CA LEU A 268 -39.86 -0.44 40.65
C LEU A 268 -39.66 -1.57 39.63
N THR A 269 -40.16 -1.35 38.41
CA THR A 269 -39.77 -2.17 37.25
C THR A 269 -38.51 -1.55 36.68
N LEU A 270 -37.40 -2.27 36.77
CA LEU A 270 -36.09 -1.90 36.22
C LEU A 270 -35.79 -2.77 35.00
N ASP A 271 -34.98 -2.27 34.07
CA ASP A 271 -34.63 -3.02 32.88
C ASP A 271 -33.54 -4.07 33.15
N THR A 272 -33.71 -5.25 32.58
CA THR A 272 -32.76 -6.36 32.73
C THR A 272 -32.29 -6.92 31.39
N ASP A 273 -32.79 -6.37 30.28
CA ASP A 273 -32.56 -6.87 28.92
C ASP A 273 -31.56 -5.98 28.17
N ILE A 274 -30.51 -5.58 28.87
CA ILE A 274 -29.43 -4.74 28.35
C ILE A 274 -28.47 -5.60 27.54
N VAL A 275 -28.09 -5.12 26.37
CA VAL A 275 -27.07 -5.75 25.52
C VAL A 275 -25.95 -4.74 25.23
N PRO A 276 -25.00 -4.52 26.16
CA PRO A 276 -23.90 -3.59 25.96
C PRO A 276 -23.01 -4.05 24.81
N ASP A 277 -22.44 -3.10 24.08
CA ASP A 277 -21.46 -3.36 23.04
C ASP A 277 -20.16 -3.98 23.60
N LEU A 278 -19.28 -4.46 22.70
CA LEU A 278 -18.01 -5.06 23.08
C LEU A 278 -16.86 -4.56 22.19
N ALA A 279 -15.90 -3.88 22.80
CA ALA A 279 -14.63 -3.56 22.17
C ALA A 279 -13.57 -4.63 22.51
N VAL A 280 -12.93 -5.19 21.47
CA VAL A 280 -11.86 -6.17 21.65
C VAL A 280 -10.53 -5.44 21.77
N PRO A 281 -9.72 -5.67 22.82
CA PRO A 281 -8.40 -5.05 22.96
C PRO A 281 -7.38 -5.59 21.94
N LEU A 282 -6.36 -4.79 21.62
CA LEU A 282 -5.27 -5.13 20.69
C LEU A 282 -4.59 -6.46 21.00
N GLY A 283 -4.41 -6.75 22.30
CA GLY A 283 -3.69 -7.93 22.77
C GLY A 283 -2.19 -7.85 22.47
N SER A 284 -1.53 -9.01 22.31
CA SER A 284 -0.09 -9.05 21.99
C SER A 284 0.20 -8.72 20.53
N ASP A 285 1.34 -8.07 20.28
CA ASP A 285 1.89 -7.81 18.95
C ASP A 285 1.73 -9.01 17.99
N ARG A 286 1.03 -8.79 16.88
CA ARG A 286 0.80 -9.77 15.81
C ARG A 286 1.91 -9.71 14.77
N GLU A 287 2.96 -10.49 15.00
CA GLU A 287 4.12 -10.57 14.12
C GLU A 287 3.93 -11.52 12.92
N ILE A 288 4.42 -11.12 11.74
CA ILE A 288 4.54 -11.99 10.56
C ILE A 288 5.95 -11.94 9.97
N TYR A 289 6.47 -13.11 9.60
CA TYR A 289 7.82 -13.28 9.05
C TYR A 289 7.75 -13.96 7.69
N ILE A 290 8.48 -13.42 6.72
CA ILE A 290 8.58 -13.98 5.37
C ILE A 290 10.06 -14.07 5.00
N TYR A 291 10.46 -15.21 4.45
CA TYR A 291 11.84 -15.47 4.03
C TYR A 291 11.88 -15.81 2.55
N SER A 292 12.95 -15.44 1.85
CA SER A 292 13.18 -15.90 0.48
C SER A 292 14.64 -16.16 0.19
N ALA A 293 14.88 -17.01 -0.81
CA ALA A 293 16.19 -17.24 -1.40
C ALA A 293 16.07 -17.09 -2.92
N ASP A 294 16.99 -16.34 -3.51
CA ASP A 294 17.01 -16.04 -4.94
C ASP A 294 18.36 -16.34 -5.58
N TYR A 295 18.34 -16.53 -6.89
CA TYR A 295 19.55 -16.38 -7.68
C TYR A 295 19.27 -15.60 -8.97
N GLU A 296 20.30 -14.95 -9.48
CA GLU A 296 20.31 -14.31 -10.79
C GLU A 296 21.58 -14.70 -11.54
N LEU A 297 21.42 -15.17 -12.78
CA LEU A 297 22.49 -15.55 -13.68
C LEU A 297 22.43 -14.68 -14.95
N PRO A 298 23.31 -13.67 -15.07
CA PRO A 298 23.46 -12.93 -16.31
C PRO A 298 24.01 -13.84 -17.42
N LEU A 299 23.17 -14.18 -18.40
CA LEU A 299 23.53 -15.05 -19.52
C LEU A 299 24.25 -14.28 -20.63
N ILE A 300 23.73 -13.09 -20.96
CA ILE A 300 24.29 -12.19 -21.97
C ILE A 300 24.26 -10.78 -21.41
N GLU A 301 25.40 -10.08 -21.50
CA GLU A 301 25.50 -8.68 -21.11
C GLU A 301 26.22 -7.90 -22.20
N SER A 302 25.47 -7.04 -22.90
CA SER A 302 26.00 -6.11 -23.88
C SER A 302 25.33 -4.74 -23.71
N ARG A 303 25.83 -3.74 -24.43
CA ARG A 303 25.26 -2.38 -24.38
C ARG A 303 23.83 -2.30 -24.92
N VAL A 304 23.46 -3.15 -25.87
CA VAL A 304 22.16 -3.08 -26.59
C VAL A 304 21.22 -4.22 -26.24
N PHE A 305 21.76 -5.31 -25.68
CA PHE A 305 21.01 -6.49 -25.29
C PHE A 305 21.58 -7.08 -24.00
N SER A 306 20.71 -7.32 -23.03
CA SER A 306 21.00 -8.13 -21.85
C SER A 306 19.95 -9.21 -21.67
N LEU A 307 20.37 -10.38 -21.22
CA LEU A 307 19.50 -11.50 -20.86
C LEU A 307 20.00 -12.11 -19.55
N SER A 308 19.11 -12.22 -18.57
CA SER A 308 19.33 -12.91 -17.31
C SER A 308 18.32 -14.03 -17.12
N HIS A 309 18.72 -15.05 -16.38
CA HIS A 309 17.86 -16.10 -15.87
C HIS A 309 17.88 -16.07 -14.35
N TYR A 310 16.74 -16.26 -13.72
CA TYR A 310 16.62 -16.18 -12.27
C TYR A 310 15.61 -17.17 -11.72
N ALA A 311 15.69 -17.35 -10.42
CA ALA A 311 14.67 -18.00 -9.63
C ALA A 311 14.55 -17.32 -8.27
N GLU A 312 13.39 -17.45 -7.65
CA GLU A 312 13.18 -17.09 -6.25
C GLU A 312 12.25 -18.11 -5.62
N TYR A 313 12.54 -18.51 -4.38
CA TYR A 313 11.64 -19.27 -3.52
C TYR A 313 11.37 -18.45 -2.27
N ALA A 314 10.11 -18.31 -1.88
CA ALA A 314 9.71 -17.57 -0.69
C ALA A 314 8.74 -18.39 0.17
N MET A 315 8.75 -18.14 1.48
CA MET A 315 7.91 -18.81 2.47
C MET A 315 7.41 -17.79 3.49
N ILE A 316 6.10 -17.81 3.76
CA ILE A 316 5.48 -17.11 4.88
C ILE A 316 5.50 -18.07 6.08
N ARG A 317 6.12 -17.65 7.19
CA ARG A 317 6.29 -18.51 8.38
C ARG A 317 4.93 -18.96 8.92
N ASN A 318 4.77 -20.26 9.15
CA ASN A 318 3.53 -20.93 9.61
C ASN A 318 2.39 -21.01 8.58
N TYR A 319 2.62 -20.57 7.34
CA TYR A 319 1.64 -20.61 6.24
C TYR A 319 2.28 -21.29 5.02
N GLY A 320 2.04 -20.75 3.82
CA GLY A 320 2.48 -21.32 2.55
C GLY A 320 3.86 -20.90 2.06
N SER A 321 4.24 -21.47 0.93
CA SER A 321 5.42 -21.08 0.15
C SER A 321 5.14 -21.07 -1.35
N GLY A 322 6.01 -20.39 -2.09
CA GLY A 322 5.89 -20.25 -3.53
C GLY A 322 7.24 -19.98 -4.20
N PHE A 323 7.30 -20.16 -5.51
CA PHE A 323 8.51 -19.93 -6.28
C PHE A 323 8.25 -19.33 -7.66
N ILE A 324 9.28 -18.66 -8.17
CA ILE A 324 9.44 -18.27 -9.56
C ILE A 324 10.54 -19.16 -10.15
N PHE A 325 10.20 -20.01 -11.12
CA PHE A 325 11.17 -20.75 -11.91
C PHE A 325 10.51 -21.46 -13.10
N PRO A 326 11.01 -21.28 -14.34
CA PRO A 326 12.10 -20.37 -14.72
C PRO A 326 11.65 -18.91 -14.78
N GLY A 327 12.54 -18.00 -14.41
CA GLY A 327 12.40 -16.55 -14.62
C GLY A 327 13.43 -16.03 -15.62
N PHE A 328 13.01 -15.14 -16.52
CA PHE A 328 13.89 -14.49 -17.48
C PHE A 328 13.68 -12.98 -17.49
N GLY A 329 14.78 -12.23 -17.52
CA GLY A 329 14.80 -10.78 -17.67
C GLY A 329 15.57 -10.42 -18.94
N ALA A 330 15.02 -9.55 -19.77
CA ALA A 330 15.66 -9.12 -21.00
C ALA A 330 15.56 -7.60 -21.17
N LYS A 331 16.66 -6.97 -21.61
CA LYS A 331 16.65 -5.59 -22.10
C LYS A 331 17.14 -5.61 -23.54
N LEU A 332 16.38 -5.04 -24.47
CA LEU A 332 16.70 -4.99 -25.90
C LEU A 332 16.37 -3.61 -26.47
N PHE A 333 17.38 -2.79 -26.74
CA PHE A 333 17.24 -1.40 -27.22
C PHE A 333 16.30 -0.55 -26.36
N ILE A 334 15.04 -0.47 -26.78
CA ILE A 334 13.98 0.33 -26.16
C ILE A 334 13.05 -0.52 -25.29
N PHE A 335 13.22 -1.84 -25.30
CA PHE A 335 12.36 -2.80 -24.62
C PHE A 335 13.01 -3.31 -23.34
N ASP A 336 12.26 -3.30 -22.25
CA ASP A 336 12.54 -4.06 -21.03
C ASP A 336 11.44 -5.12 -20.90
N ALA A 337 11.79 -6.38 -20.69
CA ALA A 337 10.82 -7.46 -20.62
C ALA A 337 11.19 -8.49 -19.54
N ASN A 338 10.18 -9.14 -18.98
CA ASN A 338 10.35 -10.33 -18.16
C ASN A 338 9.32 -11.41 -18.51
N LEU A 339 9.69 -12.65 -18.25
CA LEU A 339 8.82 -13.82 -18.34
C LEU A 339 9.12 -14.75 -17.18
N GLU A 340 8.10 -15.14 -16.45
CA GLU A 340 8.19 -15.90 -15.20
C GLU A 340 7.17 -17.03 -15.22
N PHE A 341 7.62 -18.24 -14.93
CA PHE A 341 6.72 -19.27 -14.43
C PHE A 341 6.66 -19.18 -12.90
N ARG A 342 5.45 -19.07 -12.38
CA ARG A 342 5.14 -18.89 -10.96
C ARG A 342 4.39 -20.12 -10.46
N SER A 343 4.72 -20.60 -9.28
CA SER A 343 3.99 -21.68 -8.61
C SER A 343 3.90 -21.38 -7.12
N PHE A 344 2.67 -21.26 -6.64
CA PHE A 344 2.31 -20.84 -5.30
C PHE A 344 1.50 -21.96 -4.64
N GLY A 345 1.90 -22.37 -3.43
CA GLY A 345 1.14 -23.32 -2.62
C GLY A 345 -0.08 -22.67 -1.96
N ASP A 346 -0.88 -23.49 -1.27
CA ASP A 346 -1.91 -22.97 -0.38
C ASP A 346 -1.29 -22.04 0.67
N GLU A 347 -2.05 -21.04 1.10
CA GLU A 347 -1.65 -20.08 2.13
C GLU A 347 -0.42 -19.22 1.78
N PHE A 348 -0.06 -19.13 0.49
CA PHE A 348 1.02 -18.26 0.01
C PHE A 348 0.48 -17.13 -0.88
N LEU A 349 0.55 -15.90 -0.38
CA LEU A 349 0.25 -14.69 -1.16
C LEU A 349 1.58 -14.03 -1.59
N PRO A 350 1.93 -14.02 -2.90
CA PRO A 350 3.15 -13.37 -3.38
C PRO A 350 3.07 -11.84 -3.20
N GLY A 351 4.21 -11.20 -2.98
CA GLY A 351 4.26 -9.73 -2.82
C GLY A 351 3.47 -9.28 -1.59
N TYR A 352 3.49 -10.06 -0.51
CA TYR A 352 2.68 -9.80 0.68
C TYR A 352 2.83 -8.35 1.21
N PHE A 353 4.07 -7.84 1.17
CA PHE A 353 4.40 -6.43 1.39
C PHE A 353 4.38 -5.66 0.07
N ASP A 354 3.18 -5.36 -0.42
CA ASP A 354 2.95 -4.56 -1.61
C ASP A 354 2.84 -3.06 -1.30
N LYS A 355 2.65 -2.24 -2.33
CA LYS A 355 2.41 -0.80 -2.21
C LYS A 355 1.25 -0.41 -1.30
N LEU A 356 0.25 -1.30 -1.14
CA LEU A 356 -0.96 -1.08 -0.35
C LEU A 356 -0.87 -1.67 1.06
N TYR A 357 0.25 -2.30 1.41
CA TYR A 357 0.37 -3.09 2.63
C TYR A 357 0.03 -2.29 3.89
N ASP A 358 0.51 -1.05 4.02
CA ASP A 358 0.22 -0.19 5.17
C ASP A 358 -1.28 -0.02 5.41
N GLU A 359 -2.09 0.03 4.35
CA GLU A 359 -3.54 0.13 4.46
C GLU A 359 -4.20 -1.23 4.68
N GLN A 360 -3.65 -2.29 4.11
CA GLN A 360 -4.24 -3.63 4.13
C GLN A 360 -3.86 -4.45 5.36
N ARG A 361 -2.77 -4.12 6.06
CA ARG A 361 -2.20 -4.91 7.16
C ARG A 361 -3.21 -5.23 8.26
N SER A 362 -4.20 -4.38 8.47
CA SER A 362 -5.34 -4.63 9.35
C SER A 362 -6.58 -3.80 8.98
N ASN A 363 -7.77 -4.30 9.33
CA ASN A 363 -9.05 -3.62 9.17
C ASN A 363 -9.91 -3.74 10.43
N VAL A 364 -10.81 -2.79 10.63
CA VAL A 364 -11.87 -2.88 11.65
C VAL A 364 -12.96 -3.82 11.16
N LEU A 365 -13.42 -4.70 12.04
CA LEU A 365 -14.51 -5.62 11.82
C LEU A 365 -15.61 -5.34 12.86
N TYR A 366 -16.76 -4.94 12.35
CA TYR A 366 -18.00 -4.76 13.11
C TYR A 366 -18.86 -6.02 12.96
N THR A 367 -19.20 -6.68 14.06
CA THR A 367 -20.02 -7.89 14.04
C THR A 367 -21.19 -7.78 15.01
N ASP A 368 -22.41 -7.93 14.51
CA ASP A 368 -23.59 -8.13 15.35
C ASP A 368 -23.68 -9.59 15.84
N ILE A 369 -23.75 -9.79 17.15
CA ILE A 369 -23.96 -11.09 17.77
C ILE A 369 -25.16 -11.01 18.71
N ASN A 370 -26.34 -11.36 18.20
CA ASN A 370 -27.60 -11.33 18.95
C ASN A 370 -27.93 -9.93 19.49
N GLY A 371 -27.69 -8.87 18.72
CA GLY A 371 -27.96 -7.49 19.12
C GLY A 371 -26.77 -6.75 19.75
N GLN A 372 -25.74 -7.47 20.20
CA GLN A 372 -24.48 -6.87 20.67
C GLN A 372 -23.60 -6.49 19.48
N GLN A 373 -23.16 -5.23 19.35
CA GLN A 373 -22.09 -4.91 18.40
C GLN A 373 -20.74 -5.26 19.01
N VAL A 374 -19.95 -5.99 18.22
CA VAL A 374 -18.58 -6.36 18.57
C VAL A 374 -17.62 -5.65 17.62
N TYR A 375 -16.78 -4.79 18.19
CA TYR A 375 -15.72 -4.05 17.52
C TYR A 375 -14.40 -4.80 17.69
N SER A 376 -13.72 -5.11 16.58
CA SER A 376 -12.46 -5.85 16.63
C SER A 376 -11.57 -5.53 15.43
N LEU A 377 -10.29 -5.86 15.53
CA LEU A 377 -9.37 -5.80 14.40
C LEU A 377 -9.12 -7.17 13.78
N ILE A 378 -8.97 -7.18 12.45
CA ILE A 378 -8.57 -8.34 11.67
C ILE A 378 -7.34 -8.02 10.83
N ALA A 379 -6.29 -8.84 10.94
CA ALA A 379 -5.05 -8.67 10.21
C ALA A 379 -5.12 -9.28 8.79
N LYS A 380 -4.30 -8.75 7.87
CA LYS A 380 -4.16 -9.28 6.49
C LYS A 380 -3.80 -10.77 6.49
N GLU A 381 -3.05 -11.23 7.48
CA GLU A 381 -2.65 -12.64 7.62
C GLU A 381 -3.82 -13.62 7.68
N GLU A 382 -5.00 -13.20 8.18
CA GLU A 382 -6.17 -14.08 8.29
C GLU A 382 -6.67 -14.54 6.91
N ILE A 383 -6.41 -13.75 5.85
CA ILE A 383 -6.72 -14.08 4.45
C ILE A 383 -5.90 -15.30 3.99
N LEU A 384 -4.69 -15.52 4.52
CA LEU A 384 -3.79 -16.56 4.03
C LEU A 384 -4.44 -17.94 4.10
N SER A 385 -5.20 -18.25 5.15
CA SER A 385 -5.96 -19.51 5.29
C SER A 385 -6.93 -19.80 4.12
N SER A 386 -7.33 -18.77 3.38
CA SER A 386 -8.23 -18.87 2.22
C SER A 386 -7.50 -18.90 0.87
N VAL A 387 -6.20 -18.62 0.84
CA VAL A 387 -5.41 -18.58 -0.40
C VAL A 387 -5.16 -20.01 -0.89
N LYS A 388 -5.48 -20.24 -2.17
CA LYS A 388 -5.39 -21.56 -2.82
C LYS A 388 -4.18 -21.67 -3.72
N ALA A 389 -3.64 -22.88 -3.78
CA ALA A 389 -2.52 -23.21 -4.65
C ALA A 389 -2.83 -22.85 -6.11
N SER A 390 -1.86 -22.23 -6.77
CA SER A 390 -1.95 -21.86 -8.18
C SER A 390 -0.58 -21.89 -8.85
N MET A 391 -0.56 -22.07 -10.16
CA MET A 391 0.66 -21.93 -10.96
C MET A 391 0.32 -21.30 -12.29
N GLY A 392 1.31 -20.70 -12.95
CA GLY A 392 1.02 -19.91 -14.12
C GLY A 392 2.19 -19.16 -14.70
N TRP A 393 1.89 -18.44 -15.77
CA TRP A 393 2.87 -17.58 -16.44
C TRP A 393 2.54 -16.12 -16.17
N TYR A 394 3.57 -15.35 -15.87
CA TYR A 394 3.53 -13.90 -15.88
C TYR A 394 4.55 -13.38 -16.87
N GLY A 395 4.22 -12.32 -17.60
CA GLY A 395 5.20 -11.62 -18.40
C GLY A 395 4.83 -10.17 -18.58
N SER A 396 5.85 -9.31 -18.62
CA SER A 396 5.68 -7.90 -18.92
C SER A 396 6.66 -7.42 -19.98
N VAL A 397 6.25 -6.40 -20.71
CA VAL A 397 7.05 -5.67 -21.67
C VAL A 397 6.81 -4.18 -21.49
N LYS A 398 7.88 -3.43 -21.29
CA LYS A 398 7.93 -1.97 -21.31
C LYS A 398 8.72 -1.54 -22.53
N ALA A 399 8.24 -0.55 -23.27
CA ALA A 399 8.92 0.02 -24.43
C ALA A 399 8.99 1.54 -24.31
N ASN A 400 10.17 2.13 -24.52
CA ASN A 400 10.37 3.59 -24.58
C ASN A 400 10.79 4.01 -25.98
N ILE A 401 9.83 4.41 -26.81
CA ILE A 401 10.07 4.77 -28.21
C ILE A 401 10.41 6.26 -28.30
N ALA A 402 11.62 6.55 -28.81
CA ALA A 402 12.10 7.91 -29.10
C ALA A 402 12.05 8.90 -27.92
N ASN A 403 12.06 8.41 -26.68
CA ASN A 403 11.85 9.22 -25.46
C ASN A 403 10.59 10.10 -25.54
N MET A 404 9.55 9.62 -26.23
CA MET A 404 8.30 10.34 -26.46
C MET A 404 7.07 9.47 -26.23
N ILE A 405 7.15 8.17 -26.52
CA ILE A 405 6.03 7.25 -26.34
C ILE A 405 6.51 6.14 -25.43
N PHE A 406 5.75 5.86 -24.37
CA PHE A 406 5.99 4.69 -23.55
C PHE A 406 4.78 3.74 -23.64
N LEU A 407 5.08 2.46 -23.73
CA LEU A 407 4.10 1.38 -23.69
C LEU A 407 4.49 0.45 -22.55
N LYS A 408 3.53 0.05 -21.73
CA LYS A 408 3.69 -0.99 -20.72
C LYS A 408 2.56 -1.99 -20.93
N ILE A 409 2.89 -3.26 -21.06
CA ILE A 409 1.92 -4.34 -21.13
C ILE A 409 2.38 -5.43 -20.17
N ALA A 410 1.48 -5.94 -19.35
CA ALA A 410 1.71 -7.12 -18.54
C ALA A 410 0.55 -8.09 -18.71
N TYR A 411 0.85 -9.37 -18.63
CA TYR A 411 -0.12 -10.44 -18.70
C TYR A 411 0.20 -11.50 -17.67
N GLN A 412 -0.86 -12.03 -17.06
CA GLN A 412 -0.78 -13.14 -16.13
C GLN A 412 -1.83 -14.19 -16.49
N ASP A 413 -1.43 -15.45 -16.38
CA ASP A 413 -2.31 -16.61 -16.48
C ASP A 413 -2.00 -17.60 -15.35
N MET A 414 -2.69 -17.45 -14.22
CA MET A 414 -2.65 -18.38 -13.10
C MET A 414 -3.82 -19.37 -13.18
N TYR A 415 -3.57 -20.62 -12.80
CA TYR A 415 -4.56 -21.70 -12.75
C TYR A 415 -4.26 -22.65 -11.60
N GLY A 416 -5.29 -23.32 -11.10
CA GLY A 416 -5.23 -24.27 -10.00
C GLY A 416 -6.55 -25.03 -9.89
N GLU A 417 -6.62 -26.05 -9.03
CA GLU A 417 -7.86 -26.83 -8.83
C GLU A 417 -9.03 -25.94 -8.38
N ASP A 418 -8.74 -25.02 -7.45
CA ASP A 418 -9.71 -24.05 -6.90
C ASP A 418 -9.56 -22.63 -7.49
N VAL A 419 -8.66 -22.44 -8.46
CA VAL A 419 -8.36 -21.12 -9.04
C VAL A 419 -8.88 -21.04 -10.47
N VAL A 420 -10.09 -20.53 -10.60
CA VAL A 420 -10.80 -20.35 -11.88
C VAL A 420 -10.57 -18.96 -12.49
N THR A 421 -10.30 -17.93 -11.69
CA THR A 421 -10.17 -16.52 -12.09
C THR A 421 -8.74 -16.00 -12.02
N GLY A 422 -7.76 -16.70 -12.60
CA GLY A 422 -6.34 -16.32 -12.45
C GLY A 422 -5.74 -15.53 -13.63
N LYS A 423 -6.53 -15.15 -14.64
CA LYS A 423 -6.02 -14.38 -15.78
C LYS A 423 -6.15 -12.88 -15.56
N SER A 424 -5.11 -12.14 -15.87
CA SER A 424 -5.08 -10.68 -15.77
C SER A 424 -4.28 -10.05 -16.92
N ILE A 425 -4.70 -8.87 -17.37
CA ILE A 425 -3.95 -8.06 -18.34
C ILE A 425 -3.94 -6.62 -17.87
N TRP A 426 -2.79 -5.96 -18.06
CA TRP A 426 -2.61 -4.54 -17.81
C TRP A 426 -1.92 -3.93 -19.01
N GLY A 427 -2.38 -2.75 -19.42
CA GLY A 427 -1.83 -2.00 -20.54
C GLY A 427 -1.82 -0.53 -20.21
N THR A 428 -0.72 0.15 -20.46
CA THR A 428 -0.62 1.61 -20.41
C THR A 428 0.09 2.10 -21.66
N LEU A 429 -0.55 2.99 -22.39
CA LEU A 429 0.06 3.75 -23.47
C LEU A 429 0.15 5.20 -23.03
N GLY A 430 1.35 5.76 -23.01
CA GLY A 430 1.56 7.15 -22.69
C GLY A 430 2.46 7.85 -23.70
N VAL A 431 2.28 9.17 -23.80
CA VAL A 431 3.09 10.06 -24.62
C VAL A 431 3.58 11.23 -23.79
N ASP A 432 4.85 11.57 -23.92
CA ASP A 432 5.49 12.82 -23.50
C ASP A 432 5.98 13.54 -24.78
N PRO A 433 5.06 14.18 -25.52
CA PRO A 433 5.36 14.64 -26.86
C PRO A 433 6.11 15.97 -26.81
N LYS A 434 7.41 15.95 -27.13
CA LYS A 434 8.17 17.18 -27.38
C LYS A 434 7.67 18.00 -28.59
N ILE A 435 6.83 17.40 -29.44
CA ILE A 435 6.37 17.95 -30.73
C ILE A 435 5.00 18.64 -30.61
N ILE A 436 4.13 18.20 -29.68
CA ILE A 436 2.82 18.80 -29.51
C ILE A 436 2.98 19.97 -28.54
N PRO A 437 2.81 21.23 -28.99
CA PRO A 437 2.98 22.38 -28.12
C PRO A 437 2.10 22.25 -26.88
N ASN A 438 2.69 22.58 -25.74
CA ASN A 438 2.06 22.56 -24.42
C ASN A 438 1.69 21.17 -23.87
N LEU A 439 1.40 20.14 -24.67
CA LEU A 439 1.11 18.82 -24.12
C LEU A 439 2.36 18.19 -23.50
N LYS A 440 2.35 17.99 -22.17
CA LYS A 440 3.46 17.37 -21.43
C LYS A 440 3.29 15.88 -21.27
N GLU A 441 2.07 15.46 -21.03
CA GLU A 441 1.80 14.05 -20.88
C GLU A 441 0.38 13.78 -21.33
N ALA A 442 0.18 12.64 -21.99
CA ALA A 442 -1.12 12.02 -22.07
C ALA A 442 -0.93 10.52 -21.96
N SER A 443 -1.68 9.87 -21.09
CA SER A 443 -1.65 8.43 -20.91
C SER A 443 -3.06 7.88 -20.82
N VAL A 444 -3.21 6.66 -21.31
CA VAL A 444 -4.39 5.83 -21.15
C VAL A 444 -3.95 4.47 -20.66
N SER A 445 -4.64 3.99 -19.63
CA SER A 445 -4.41 2.70 -19.03
C SER A 445 -5.70 1.88 -19.06
N TYR A 446 -5.51 0.58 -19.22
CA TYR A 446 -6.56 -0.43 -19.17
C TYR A 446 -6.07 -1.60 -18.34
N SER A 447 -6.91 -2.10 -17.46
CA SER A 447 -6.68 -3.38 -16.79
C SER A 447 -7.94 -4.23 -16.81
N GLN A 448 -7.75 -5.53 -16.91
CA GLN A 448 -8.78 -6.53 -16.61
C GLN A 448 -8.13 -7.61 -15.74
N THR A 449 -8.56 -7.74 -14.48
CA THR A 449 -7.84 -8.54 -13.48
C THR A 449 -8.70 -9.65 -12.88
N ASN A 450 -8.10 -10.80 -12.61
CA ASN A 450 -8.73 -11.96 -11.99
C ASN A 450 -10.01 -12.41 -12.72
N VAL A 451 -9.88 -12.77 -13.99
CA VAL A 451 -10.97 -13.29 -14.81
C VAL A 451 -10.67 -14.72 -15.30
N GLU A 452 -11.73 -15.48 -15.60
CA GLU A 452 -11.60 -16.82 -16.22
C GLU A 452 -11.02 -16.73 -17.64
N TYR A 453 -11.45 -15.70 -18.39
CA TYR A 453 -10.98 -15.44 -19.75
C TYR A 453 -10.89 -13.93 -19.99
N ILE A 454 -9.82 -13.51 -20.69
CA ILE A 454 -9.66 -12.12 -21.11
C ILE A 454 -10.57 -11.86 -22.31
N ALA A 455 -11.61 -11.07 -22.07
CA ALA A 455 -12.62 -10.76 -23.08
C ALA A 455 -12.32 -9.42 -23.75
N LEU A 456 -11.36 -9.37 -24.66
CA LEU A 456 -11.01 -8.12 -25.37
C LEU A 456 -12.15 -7.54 -26.23
N ASN A 457 -13.17 -8.35 -26.53
CA ASN A 457 -14.41 -7.91 -27.18
C ASN A 457 -15.44 -7.32 -26.19
N LYS A 458 -15.24 -7.47 -24.88
CA LYS A 458 -16.05 -6.92 -23.79
C LYS A 458 -15.14 -6.13 -22.85
N LEU A 459 -14.70 -4.96 -23.31
CA LEU A 459 -13.78 -4.10 -22.55
C LEU A 459 -14.38 -3.59 -21.23
N ARG A 460 -15.71 -3.58 -21.10
CA ARG A 460 -16.44 -3.22 -19.88
C ARG A 460 -16.88 -4.48 -19.15
N SER A 461 -16.31 -4.72 -17.97
CA SER A 461 -16.63 -5.84 -17.09
C SER A 461 -16.31 -5.44 -15.64
N PRO A 462 -16.89 -6.08 -14.62
CA PRO A 462 -16.63 -5.75 -13.21
C PRO A 462 -15.14 -5.79 -12.81
N SER A 463 -14.38 -6.62 -13.51
CA SER A 463 -12.94 -6.78 -13.33
C SER A 463 -12.10 -5.77 -14.13
N ALA A 464 -12.74 -4.86 -14.89
CA ALA A 464 -12.05 -3.92 -15.77
C ALA A 464 -12.02 -2.51 -15.20
N GLU A 465 -10.89 -1.84 -15.45
CA GLU A 465 -10.70 -0.42 -15.16
C GLU A 465 -10.08 0.25 -16.39
N VAL A 466 -10.58 1.44 -16.71
CA VAL A 466 -9.98 2.34 -17.69
C VAL A 466 -9.59 3.61 -16.97
N SER A 467 -8.36 4.07 -17.16
CA SER A 467 -7.97 5.38 -16.68
C SER A 467 -7.26 6.18 -17.75
N GLY A 468 -7.39 7.50 -17.69
CA GLY A 468 -6.73 8.44 -18.58
C GLY A 468 -6.16 9.58 -17.77
N ARG A 469 -4.95 10.01 -18.11
CA ARG A 469 -4.33 11.21 -17.54
C ARG A 469 -3.84 12.10 -18.66
N MET A 470 -4.04 13.40 -18.53
CA MET A 470 -3.50 14.39 -19.46
C MET A 470 -2.94 15.57 -18.68
N ALA A 471 -1.74 16.02 -19.04
CA ALA A 471 -1.08 17.21 -18.50
C ALA A 471 -0.81 18.21 -19.63
N TYR A 472 -1.50 19.35 -19.62
CA TYR A 472 -1.44 20.38 -20.65
C TYR A 472 -0.83 21.69 -20.15
N GLY A 473 0.23 22.13 -20.82
CA GLY A 473 0.98 23.37 -20.63
C GLY A 473 0.15 24.63 -20.76
N LEU A 474 -0.13 25.26 -19.63
CA LEU A 474 -0.54 26.66 -19.57
C LEU A 474 0.69 27.58 -19.69
N SER A 475 1.85 27.10 -19.23
CA SER A 475 3.16 27.76 -19.38
C SER A 475 4.26 26.70 -19.50
N SER A 476 5.54 27.11 -19.57
CA SER A 476 6.65 26.16 -19.51
C SER A 476 6.64 25.31 -18.22
N ASN A 477 6.02 25.85 -17.16
CA ASN A 477 6.13 25.37 -15.79
C ASN A 477 4.76 25.15 -15.12
N THR A 478 3.66 25.20 -15.88
CA THR A 478 2.30 25.06 -15.36
C THR A 478 1.51 24.16 -16.29
N PHE A 479 0.89 23.12 -15.74
CA PHE A 479 0.13 22.12 -16.45
C PHE A 479 -1.26 22.00 -15.85
N LEU A 480 -2.29 22.16 -16.66
CA LEU A 480 -3.60 21.67 -16.32
C LEU A 480 -3.57 20.14 -16.41
N VAL A 481 -3.85 19.45 -15.31
CA VAL A 481 -3.89 17.99 -15.26
C VAL A 481 -5.33 17.54 -15.12
N GLY A 482 -5.76 16.64 -16.00
CA GLY A 482 -7.00 15.90 -15.88
C GLY A 482 -6.69 14.43 -15.67
N LYS A 483 -7.30 13.81 -14.66
CA LYS A 483 -7.37 12.36 -14.50
C LYS A 483 -8.82 11.92 -14.61
N TYR A 484 -9.05 10.85 -15.34
CA TYR A 484 -10.33 10.19 -15.47
C TYR A 484 -10.12 8.72 -15.15
N THR A 485 -11.00 8.14 -14.34
CA THR A 485 -11.04 6.71 -14.06
C THR A 485 -12.48 6.22 -14.23
N GLU A 486 -12.64 5.09 -14.89
CA GLU A 486 -13.91 4.40 -15.08
C GLU A 486 -13.74 2.97 -14.62
N ARG A 487 -14.57 2.57 -13.65
CA ARG A 487 -14.69 1.19 -13.16
C ARG A 487 -16.13 0.74 -13.32
N TYR A 488 -16.31 -0.56 -13.36
CA TYR A 488 -17.60 -1.15 -13.61
C TYR A 488 -18.01 -2.03 -12.45
N ILE A 489 -19.28 -1.98 -12.08
CA ILE A 489 -19.87 -2.80 -11.02
C ILE A 489 -21.12 -3.43 -11.61
N ASP A 490 -21.23 -4.75 -11.54
CA ASP A 490 -22.40 -5.50 -12.00
C ASP A 490 -23.35 -5.65 -10.81
N LEU A 491 -24.30 -4.73 -10.69
CA LEU A 491 -25.19 -4.63 -9.53
C LEU A 491 -26.26 -5.72 -9.54
N ASP A 492 -26.63 -6.21 -10.72
CA ASP A 492 -27.65 -7.24 -10.91
C ASP A 492 -27.08 -8.65 -11.20
N ALA A 493 -25.74 -8.77 -11.17
CA ALA A 493 -24.99 -10.01 -11.41
C ALA A 493 -25.29 -10.67 -12.77
N ASN A 494 -25.70 -9.89 -13.79
CA ASN A 494 -26.08 -10.40 -15.10
C ASN A 494 -24.87 -10.60 -16.06
N GLY A 495 -23.68 -10.17 -15.65
CA GLY A 495 -22.42 -10.24 -16.41
C GLY A 495 -22.31 -9.23 -17.56
N LYS A 496 -23.16 -8.20 -17.59
CA LYS A 496 -23.19 -7.11 -18.57
C LYS A 496 -23.42 -5.77 -17.87
N ILE A 497 -22.50 -4.85 -18.12
CA ILE A 497 -22.63 -3.47 -17.64
C ILE A 497 -23.68 -2.72 -18.47
N GLN A 498 -24.83 -2.43 -17.88
CA GLN A 498 -25.96 -1.73 -18.48
C GLN A 498 -26.34 -0.50 -17.66
N GLY A 499 -26.30 0.67 -18.29
CA GLY A 499 -26.73 1.93 -17.67
C GLY A 499 -25.60 2.72 -17.01
N THR A 500 -25.95 3.90 -16.49
CA THR A 500 -25.03 4.80 -15.78
C THR A 500 -24.72 4.32 -14.37
N ASP A 501 -25.60 3.53 -13.77
CA ASP A 501 -25.58 3.18 -12.36
C ASP A 501 -24.58 2.04 -12.06
N GLU A 502 -24.17 1.31 -13.11
CA GLU A 502 -23.17 0.24 -13.09
C GLU A 502 -21.78 0.71 -13.53
N THR A 503 -21.63 2.01 -13.75
CA THR A 503 -20.35 2.62 -14.14
C THR A 503 -19.95 3.69 -13.14
N VAL A 504 -18.95 3.38 -12.31
CA VAL A 504 -18.38 4.35 -11.38
C VAL A 504 -17.32 5.15 -12.12
N LYS A 505 -17.56 6.46 -12.23
CA LYS A 505 -16.65 7.39 -12.89
C LYS A 505 -16.09 8.34 -11.84
N SER A 506 -14.77 8.52 -11.90
CA SER A 506 -14.09 9.59 -11.18
C SER A 506 -13.40 10.48 -12.19
N MET A 507 -13.58 11.78 -12.03
CA MET A 507 -12.87 12.78 -12.81
C MET A 507 -12.27 13.81 -11.87
N THR A 508 -10.97 13.98 -11.96
CA THR A 508 -10.21 14.94 -11.16
C THR A 508 -9.52 15.90 -12.10
N PHE A 509 -9.68 17.19 -11.85
CA PHE A 509 -8.89 18.23 -12.51
C PHE A 509 -8.08 18.97 -11.46
N GLY A 510 -6.83 19.23 -11.79
CA GLY A 510 -5.92 20.00 -10.96
C GLY A 510 -4.97 20.79 -11.83
N VAL A 511 -4.19 21.67 -11.21
CA VAL A 511 -3.07 22.33 -11.88
C VAL A 511 -1.79 21.84 -11.21
N GLU A 512 -0.91 21.24 -12.00
CA GLU A 512 0.41 20.78 -11.62
C GLU A 512 1.44 21.81 -12.10
N PHE A 513 2.44 22.16 -11.30
CA PHE A 513 3.49 23.09 -11.72
C PHE A 513 4.83 22.33 -11.74
N LYS A 514 5.69 22.63 -12.71
CA LYS A 514 6.99 21.97 -12.86
C LYS A 514 8.03 23.05 -13.05
N PHE A 515 8.90 23.22 -12.06
CA PHE A 515 9.87 24.30 -12.03
C PHE A 515 11.23 23.88 -12.59
#